data_AF-A0AAT9GLC2-F1
#
_entry.id   AF-A0AAT9GLC2-F1
#
_cell.length_a   1.000
_cell.length_b   1.000
_cell.length_c   1.000
_cell.angle_alpha   90.00
_cell.angle_beta   90.00
_cell.angle_gamma   90.00
#
_symmetry.space_group_name_H-M   'P 1'
#
loop_
_entity.id
_entity.type
_entity.pdbx_description
1 polymer ?
#
loop_
_entity_poly.entity_id
_entity_poly.type
_entity_poly.pdbx_seq_one_letter_code
_entity_poly.pdbx_strand_id
1 'polypeptide(L)'
;MLQVFAIVLLSRSSKTHEAFFSDATSELTGKLNERYSNLRNYFSLAETNRQLAEENNRLRNLLASNQIAPDSNTIHYTDTTFRDSTGRYRKFTWLPAKVIGNTVTLQTNFLTLERGSNQGVKKGMAVIGPQGIVGVVVETSANISKVMSLLHRNSRVSAMLKKDNNAGSIEWDGSDPSILTLRNVSKSAKVVKGDTVVTSTYSANFPSNLMVGTVASIVEDPSSNFYTLKIKTATNFFSIQYVYLVENVRFAEQVQLENTPQTNQ
;
A
#
# COMPACT_ATOMS: atom_id res chain seq x y z
N MET A 1 -20.41 13.91 79.77
CA MET A 1 -21.25 14.31 78.62
C MET A 1 -20.52 15.16 77.57
N LEU A 2 -19.74 16.19 77.94
CA LEU A 2 -19.03 17.05 76.96
C LEU A 2 -17.92 16.33 76.17
N GLN A 3 -17.20 15.39 76.81
CA GLN A 3 -16.08 14.68 76.19
C GLN A 3 -16.51 13.74 75.06
N VAL A 4 -17.68 13.11 75.18
CA VAL A 4 -18.22 12.21 74.14
C VAL A 4 -18.65 13.02 72.91
N PHE A 5 -19.22 14.22 73.11
CA PHE A 5 -19.61 15.11 72.02
C PHE A 5 -18.40 15.64 71.23
N ALA A 6 -17.29 15.95 71.92
CA ALA A 6 -16.04 16.36 71.28
C ALA A 6 -15.41 15.23 70.44
N ILE A 7 -15.45 13.98 70.93
CA ILE A 7 -14.95 12.81 70.19
C ILE A 7 -15.82 12.51 68.96
N VAL A 8 -17.14 12.68 69.06
CA VAL A 8 -18.06 12.53 67.92
C VAL A 8 -17.88 13.64 66.87
N LEU A 9 -17.60 14.87 67.30
CA LEU A 9 -17.26 15.99 66.39
C LEU A 9 -15.92 15.77 65.68
N LEU A 10 -14.88 15.32 66.39
CA LEU A 10 -13.56 15.00 65.81
C LEU A 10 -13.63 13.80 64.85
N SER A 11 -14.43 12.78 65.17
CA SER A 11 -14.66 11.63 64.29
C SER A 11 -15.40 12.00 63.00
N ARG A 12 -16.23 13.05 63.03
CA ARG A 12 -16.93 13.55 61.83
C ARG A 12 -16.10 14.55 61.02
N SER A 13 -15.17 15.29 61.63
CA SER A 13 -14.34 16.27 60.92
C SER A 13 -13.12 15.65 60.20
N SER A 14 -12.64 14.48 60.62
CA SER A 14 -11.50 13.81 59.95
C SER A 14 -11.88 13.23 58.59
N LYS A 15 -13.15 12.85 58.39
CA LYS A 15 -13.64 12.26 57.14
C LYS A 15 -13.90 13.28 56.02
N THR A 16 -13.94 14.58 56.33
CA THR A 16 -14.23 15.62 55.33
C THR A 16 -12.96 16.23 54.71
N HIS A 17 -11.82 16.19 55.42
CA HIS A 17 -10.55 16.70 54.88
C HIS A 17 -9.86 15.72 53.93
N GLU A 18 -10.07 14.41 54.10
CA GLU A 18 -9.56 13.37 53.18
C GLU A 18 -10.31 13.39 51.83
N ALA A 19 -11.62 13.61 51.83
CA ALA A 19 -12.43 13.63 50.60
C ALA A 19 -12.10 14.85 49.71
N PHE A 20 -11.93 16.05 50.29
CA PHE A 20 -11.63 17.27 49.52
C PHE A 20 -10.22 17.25 48.89
N PHE A 21 -9.22 16.64 49.56
CA PHE A 21 -7.89 16.45 48.99
C PHE A 21 -7.83 15.26 48.03
N SER A 22 -8.60 14.19 48.27
CA SER A 22 -8.69 13.01 47.40
C SER A 22 -9.34 13.33 46.04
N ASP A 23 -10.40 14.14 46.02
CA ASP A 23 -11.07 14.52 44.78
C ASP A 23 -10.17 15.44 43.93
N ALA A 24 -9.50 16.41 44.56
CA ALA A 24 -8.55 17.29 43.87
C ALA A 24 -7.29 16.54 43.39
N THR A 25 -6.80 15.55 44.14
CA THR A 25 -5.64 14.73 43.73
C THR A 25 -5.99 13.68 42.68
N SER A 26 -7.17 13.04 42.75
CA SER A 26 -7.61 12.09 41.73
C SER A 26 -7.90 12.75 40.38
N GLU A 27 -8.47 13.96 40.36
CA GLU A 27 -8.68 14.72 39.11
C GLU A 27 -7.36 15.22 38.50
N LEU A 28 -6.41 15.67 39.34
CA LEU A 28 -5.09 16.12 38.89
C LEU A 28 -4.21 14.95 38.40
N THR A 29 -4.23 13.82 39.13
CA THR A 29 -3.53 12.58 38.74
C THR A 29 -4.13 11.97 37.49
N GLY A 30 -5.46 12.03 37.31
CA GLY A 30 -6.14 11.64 36.08
C GLY A 30 -5.67 12.46 34.87
N LYS A 31 -5.64 13.80 34.99
CA LYS A 31 -5.15 14.70 33.92
C LYS A 31 -3.66 14.54 33.62
N LEU A 32 -2.83 14.21 34.61
CA LEU A 32 -1.41 13.92 34.41
C LEU A 32 -1.18 12.57 33.73
N ASN A 33 -1.92 11.53 34.14
CA ASN A 33 -1.86 10.22 33.49
C ASN A 33 -2.37 10.26 32.05
N GLU A 34 -3.42 11.02 31.75
CA GLU A 34 -3.88 11.22 30.37
C GLU A 34 -2.82 11.90 29.51
N ARG A 35 -2.15 12.96 30.02
CA ARG A 35 -1.06 13.61 29.28
C ARG A 35 0.14 12.69 29.08
N TYR A 36 0.50 11.88 30.08
CA TYR A 36 1.63 10.95 29.99
C TYR A 36 1.33 9.76 29.05
N SER A 37 0.10 9.25 29.08
CA SER A 37 -0.39 8.19 28.20
C SER A 37 -0.43 8.67 26.74
N ASN A 38 -0.91 9.89 26.49
CA ASN A 38 -0.96 10.47 25.14
C ASN A 38 0.42 10.64 24.50
N LEU A 39 1.44 11.04 25.28
CA LEU A 39 2.82 11.12 24.79
C LEU A 39 3.39 9.73 24.47
N ARG A 40 3.12 8.72 25.30
CA ARG A 40 3.59 7.34 25.07
C ARG A 40 2.93 6.72 23.84
N ASN A 41 1.64 6.95 23.63
CA ASN A 41 0.88 6.50 22.46
C ASN A 41 1.42 7.09 21.15
N TYR A 42 1.88 8.35 21.17
CA TYR A 42 2.49 9.00 20.00
C TYR A 42 3.83 8.36 19.62
N PHE A 43 4.70 8.07 20.61
CA PHE A 43 5.97 7.40 20.35
C PHE A 43 5.81 5.93 19.97
N SER A 44 4.81 5.24 20.51
CA SER A 44 4.52 3.84 20.13
C SER A 44 3.92 3.74 18.73
N LEU A 45 3.26 4.78 18.21
CA LEU A 45 2.56 4.70 16.93
C LEU A 45 3.47 4.38 15.74
N ALA A 46 4.67 4.96 15.71
CA ALA A 46 5.66 4.66 14.66
C ALA A 46 6.12 3.20 14.70
N GLU A 47 6.35 2.69 15.91
CA GLU A 47 6.78 1.32 16.16
C GLU A 47 5.65 0.32 15.88
N THR A 48 4.42 0.62 16.30
CA THR A 48 3.24 -0.19 15.98
C THR A 48 2.99 -0.24 14.48
N ASN A 49 3.14 0.86 13.74
CA ASN A 49 3.03 0.84 12.28
C ASN A 49 4.12 -0.01 11.61
N ARG A 50 5.35 0.02 12.12
CA ARG A 50 6.44 -0.84 11.65
C ARG A 50 6.10 -2.32 11.87
N GLN A 51 5.67 -2.68 13.07
CA GLN A 51 5.26 -4.04 13.41
C GLN A 51 4.08 -4.52 12.57
N LEU A 52 3.07 -3.67 12.37
CA LEU A 52 1.93 -3.96 11.51
C LEU A 52 2.36 -4.15 10.05
N ALA A 53 3.31 -3.37 9.55
CA ALA A 53 3.83 -3.53 8.20
C ALA A 53 4.60 -4.85 8.03
N GLU A 54 5.37 -5.26 9.04
CA GLU A 54 6.09 -6.52 9.07
C GLU A 54 5.13 -7.72 9.15
N GLU A 55 4.12 -7.66 10.00
CA GLU A 55 3.13 -8.74 10.12
C GLU A 55 2.27 -8.84 8.84
N ASN A 56 1.84 -7.71 8.27
CA ASN A 56 1.17 -7.71 6.98
C ASN A 56 2.05 -8.29 5.87
N ASN A 57 3.36 -8.03 5.90
CA ASN A 57 4.29 -8.62 4.96
C ASN A 57 4.34 -10.15 5.11
N ARG A 58 4.47 -10.64 6.35
CA ARG A 58 4.47 -12.07 6.66
C ARG A 58 3.18 -12.74 6.20
N LEU A 59 2.03 -12.17 6.53
CA LEU A 59 0.72 -12.70 6.14
C LEU A 59 0.56 -12.73 4.62
N ARG A 60 0.89 -11.63 3.92
CA ARG A 60 0.88 -11.61 2.45
C ARG A 60 1.77 -12.71 1.88
N ASN A 61 2.93 -12.91 2.47
CA ASN A 61 3.88 -13.94 2.05
C ASN A 61 3.40 -15.38 2.26
N LEU A 62 2.39 -15.60 3.11
CA LEU A 62 1.78 -16.90 3.41
C LEU A 62 0.48 -17.19 2.63
N LEU A 63 -0.13 -16.17 2.00
CA LEU A 63 -1.38 -16.35 1.26
C LEU A 63 -1.24 -17.39 0.15
N ALA A 64 -2.19 -18.32 0.08
CA ALA A 64 -2.22 -19.38 -0.93
C ALA A 64 -2.25 -18.85 -2.37
N SER A 65 -2.81 -17.65 -2.60
CA SER A 65 -2.78 -16.97 -3.90
C SER A 65 -1.38 -16.58 -4.38
N ASN A 66 -0.38 -16.54 -3.48
CA ASN A 66 1.03 -16.30 -3.82
C ASN A 66 1.81 -17.60 -4.08
N GLN A 67 1.20 -18.77 -3.85
CA GLN A 67 1.79 -20.08 -4.08
C GLN A 67 1.18 -20.70 -5.35
N ILE A 68 2.03 -21.10 -6.29
CA ILE A 68 1.56 -21.87 -7.45
C ILE A 68 1.72 -23.36 -7.10
N ALA A 69 0.64 -24.12 -7.25
CA ALA A 69 0.70 -25.58 -7.13
C ALA A 69 1.60 -26.14 -8.25
N PRO A 70 2.44 -27.14 -7.98
CA PRO A 70 3.19 -27.79 -9.04
C PRO A 70 2.21 -28.38 -10.05
N ASP A 71 2.37 -28.03 -11.34
CA ASP A 71 1.58 -28.61 -12.41
C ASP A 71 1.76 -30.13 -12.39
N SER A 72 0.65 -30.87 -12.44
CA SER A 72 0.63 -32.35 -12.42
C SER A 72 1.28 -32.98 -13.66
N ASN A 73 1.73 -32.17 -14.63
CA ASN A 73 2.36 -32.63 -15.85
C ASN A 73 3.85 -32.33 -15.83
N THR A 74 4.58 -33.40 -15.52
CA THR A 74 6.01 -33.60 -15.63
C THR A 74 6.61 -32.95 -16.88
N ILE A 75 7.29 -31.82 -16.73
CA ILE A 75 8.59 -31.59 -17.41
C ILE A 75 9.53 -30.97 -16.38
N HIS A 76 10.54 -31.75 -16.00
CA HIS A 76 11.63 -31.31 -15.14
C HIS A 76 12.50 -30.32 -15.90
N TYR A 77 12.13 -29.05 -15.88
CA TYR A 77 13.13 -27.99 -15.98
C TYR A 77 13.67 -27.77 -14.58
N THR A 78 14.94 -28.14 -14.38
CA THR A 78 15.75 -27.77 -13.24
C THR A 78 15.86 -26.25 -13.23
N ASP A 79 14.90 -25.58 -12.61
CA ASP A 79 14.92 -24.13 -12.47
C ASP A 79 14.95 -23.75 -10.99
N THR A 80 15.96 -22.95 -10.69
CA THR A 80 16.51 -22.53 -9.39
C THR A 80 15.58 -21.63 -8.58
N THR A 81 14.31 -21.97 -8.48
CA THR A 81 13.38 -21.29 -7.59
C THR A 81 13.28 -22.05 -6.25
N PHE A 82 13.39 -21.32 -5.14
CA PHE A 82 13.29 -21.84 -3.78
C PHE A 82 12.04 -22.74 -3.65
N ARG A 83 12.26 -24.05 -3.55
CA ARG A 83 11.19 -25.03 -3.29
C ARG A 83 10.87 -25.03 -1.81
N ASP A 84 9.61 -24.82 -1.46
CA ASP A 84 9.12 -25.24 -0.14
C ASP A 84 9.15 -26.78 -0.07
N SER A 85 9.19 -27.33 1.14
CA SER A 85 9.07 -28.75 1.48
C SER A 85 7.92 -29.49 0.75
N THR A 86 6.92 -28.75 0.25
CA THR A 86 5.77 -29.27 -0.51
C THR A 86 5.87 -29.11 -2.03
N GLY A 87 7.00 -28.66 -2.58
CA GLY A 87 7.22 -28.53 -4.03
C GLY A 87 6.51 -27.35 -4.71
N ARG A 88 5.91 -26.44 -3.94
CA ARG A 88 5.29 -25.20 -4.44
C ARG A 88 6.35 -24.14 -4.70
N TYR A 89 6.19 -23.37 -5.78
CA TYR A 89 7.05 -22.24 -6.10
C TYR A 89 6.30 -20.92 -5.89
N ARG A 90 7.03 -19.93 -5.38
CA ARG A 90 6.51 -18.63 -4.97
C ARG A 90 6.48 -17.67 -6.17
N LYS A 91 5.30 -17.18 -6.55
CA LYS A 91 5.15 -16.26 -7.71
C LYS A 91 5.66 -14.85 -7.39
N PHE A 92 5.34 -14.36 -6.19
CA PHE A 92 5.63 -12.99 -5.77
C PHE A 92 6.33 -12.92 -4.41
N THR A 93 7.37 -12.11 -4.31
CA THR A 93 8.04 -11.79 -3.04
C THR A 93 7.71 -10.36 -2.64
N TRP A 94 7.12 -10.20 -1.45
CA TRP A 94 6.78 -8.89 -0.90
C TRP A 94 7.88 -8.45 0.07
N LEU A 95 8.37 -7.22 -0.08
CA LEU A 95 9.40 -6.62 0.77
C LEU A 95 8.89 -5.28 1.33
N PRO A 96 8.78 -5.11 2.66
CA PRO A 96 8.27 -3.86 3.23
C PRO A 96 9.36 -2.78 3.17
N ALA A 97 9.01 -1.57 2.80
CA ALA A 97 9.93 -0.44 2.77
C ALA A 97 9.27 0.83 3.31
N LYS A 98 10.08 1.64 3.99
CA LYS A 98 9.67 2.95 4.49
C LYS A 98 9.91 4.01 3.41
N VAL A 99 8.94 4.89 3.22
CA VAL A 99 9.07 6.05 2.34
C VAL A 99 9.80 7.15 3.11
N ILE A 100 10.94 7.58 2.59
CA ILE A 100 11.78 8.65 3.17
C ILE A 100 11.76 9.93 2.34
N GLY A 101 11.27 9.85 1.10
CA GLY A 101 11.05 11.00 0.22
C GLY A 101 9.84 10.76 -0.66
N ASN A 102 9.03 11.80 -0.87
CA ASN A 102 7.84 11.72 -1.71
C ASN A 102 7.53 13.10 -2.28
N THR A 103 7.39 13.14 -3.60
CA THR A 103 7.00 14.33 -4.33
C THR A 103 5.66 14.05 -5.00
N VAL A 104 4.70 14.97 -4.90
CA VAL A 104 3.35 14.82 -5.49
C VAL A 104 2.92 16.01 -6.34
N THR A 105 3.61 17.15 -6.25
CA THR A 105 3.23 18.41 -6.90
C THR A 105 4.02 18.70 -8.18
N LEU A 106 5.06 17.93 -8.49
CA LEU A 106 5.86 18.13 -9.69
C LEU A 106 5.23 17.43 -10.90
N GLN A 107 5.68 17.74 -12.10
CA GLN A 107 5.27 17.02 -13.32
C GLN A 107 5.90 15.61 -13.39
N THR A 108 7.04 15.43 -12.73
CA THR A 108 7.82 14.19 -12.67
C THR A 108 8.02 13.77 -11.21
N ASN A 109 6.98 13.15 -10.64
CA ASN A 109 6.99 12.74 -9.25
C ASN A 109 7.71 11.42 -9.01
N PHE A 110 8.53 11.39 -7.96
CA PHE A 110 9.25 10.20 -7.49
C PHE A 110 9.03 9.98 -6.00
N LEU A 111 9.14 8.72 -5.59
CA LEU A 111 9.28 8.34 -4.19
C LEU A 111 10.69 7.78 -3.96
N THR A 112 11.19 7.99 -2.75
CA THR A 112 12.46 7.43 -2.28
C THR A 112 12.17 6.50 -1.12
N LEU A 113 12.66 5.26 -1.23
CA LEU A 113 12.45 4.22 -0.23
C LEU A 113 13.75 3.91 0.50
N GLU A 114 13.66 3.70 1.80
CA GLU A 114 14.75 3.22 2.66
C GLU A 114 14.93 1.70 2.49
N ARG A 115 15.09 1.27 1.23
CA ARG A 115 15.45 -0.09 0.87
C ARG A 115 16.15 -0.12 -0.50
N GLY A 116 17.26 -0.84 -0.61
CA GLY A 116 18.09 -0.91 -1.82
C GLY A 116 18.45 -2.33 -2.27
N SER A 117 19.42 -2.44 -3.17
CA SER A 117 19.81 -3.72 -3.80
C SER A 117 20.34 -4.75 -2.82
N ASN A 118 21.05 -4.31 -1.77
CA ASN A 118 21.57 -5.21 -0.72
C ASN A 118 20.43 -5.93 0.04
N GLN A 119 19.22 -5.38 -0.01
CA GLN A 119 18.03 -5.91 0.65
C GLN A 119 17.05 -6.53 -0.36
N GLY A 120 17.53 -6.82 -1.58
CA GLY A 120 16.80 -7.54 -2.62
C GLY A 120 15.99 -6.66 -3.57
N VAL A 121 16.08 -5.33 -3.50
CA VAL A 121 15.32 -4.45 -4.41
C VAL A 121 15.94 -4.46 -5.81
N LYS A 122 15.08 -4.59 -6.83
CA LYS A 122 15.47 -4.62 -8.24
C LYS A 122 14.65 -3.61 -9.03
N LYS A 123 15.23 -3.12 -10.12
CA LYS A 123 14.53 -2.30 -11.11
C LYS A 123 13.35 -3.09 -11.70
N GLY A 124 12.22 -2.43 -11.88
CA GLY A 124 10.98 -3.04 -12.39
C GLY A 124 10.06 -3.61 -11.33
N MET A 125 10.48 -3.71 -10.06
CA MET A 125 9.58 -4.13 -8.98
C MET A 125 8.40 -3.17 -8.84
N ALA A 126 7.20 -3.73 -8.67
CA ALA A 126 6.00 -2.96 -8.36
C ALA A 126 6.05 -2.44 -6.93
N VAL A 127 5.55 -1.23 -6.71
CA VAL A 127 5.40 -0.61 -5.40
C VAL A 127 3.91 -0.47 -5.10
N ILE A 128 3.51 -1.07 -3.99
CA ILE A 128 2.11 -1.19 -3.58
C ILE A 128 1.98 -0.63 -2.17
N GLY A 129 1.04 0.29 -1.99
CA GLY A 129 0.68 0.85 -0.71
C GLY A 129 -0.42 0.03 -0.03
N PRO A 130 -0.84 0.41 1.18
CA PRO A 130 -1.88 -0.29 1.91
C PRO A 130 -3.23 -0.33 1.18
N GLN A 131 -3.55 0.72 0.42
CA GLN A 131 -4.86 0.91 -0.22
C GLN A 131 -4.86 0.63 -1.74
N GLY A 132 -3.69 0.56 -2.36
CA GLY A 132 -3.59 0.41 -3.81
C GLY A 132 -2.17 0.53 -4.34
N ILE A 133 -2.04 0.53 -5.66
CA ILE A 133 -0.75 0.68 -6.32
C ILE A 133 -0.16 2.09 -6.16
N VAL A 134 1.17 2.19 -6.16
CA VAL A 134 1.91 3.45 -5.92
C VAL A 134 2.83 3.79 -7.08
N GLY A 135 3.53 2.80 -7.66
CA GLY A 135 4.52 3.07 -8.69
C GLY A 135 5.42 1.88 -9.01
N VAL A 136 6.52 2.14 -9.71
CA VAL A 136 7.50 1.12 -10.13
C VAL A 136 8.92 1.59 -9.81
N VAL A 137 9.77 0.68 -9.33
CA VAL A 137 11.19 0.98 -9.09
C VAL A 137 11.90 1.24 -10.41
N VAL A 138 12.53 2.40 -10.53
CA VAL A 138 13.30 2.79 -11.72
C VAL A 138 14.81 2.74 -11.51
N GLU A 139 15.26 3.03 -10.29
CA GLU A 139 16.66 3.05 -9.91
C GLU A 139 16.82 2.50 -8.49
N THR A 140 18.01 1.97 -8.20
CA THR A 140 18.34 1.41 -6.91
C THR A 140 19.82 1.62 -6.64
N SER A 141 20.13 2.07 -5.43
CA SER A 141 21.47 2.05 -4.84
C SER A 141 21.57 0.90 -3.84
N ALA A 142 22.71 0.78 -3.15
CA ALA A 142 22.94 -0.27 -2.16
C ALA A 142 21.83 -0.36 -1.08
N ASN A 143 21.37 0.78 -0.55
CA ASN A 143 20.45 0.84 0.60
C ASN A 143 19.18 1.67 0.34
N ILE A 144 19.09 2.36 -0.80
CA ILE A 144 17.97 3.25 -1.13
C ILE A 144 17.48 2.91 -2.53
N SER A 145 16.19 3.07 -2.79
CA SER A 145 15.63 2.94 -4.13
C SER A 145 14.75 4.13 -4.51
N LYS A 146 14.68 4.39 -5.81
CA LYS A 146 13.89 5.45 -6.40
C LYS A 146 12.76 4.84 -7.21
N VAL A 147 11.56 5.31 -6.94
CA VAL A 147 10.31 4.80 -7.48
C VAL A 147 9.69 5.88 -8.33
N MET A 148 9.35 5.55 -9.57
CA MET A 148 8.50 6.40 -10.39
C MET A 148 7.06 6.26 -9.92
N SER A 149 6.48 7.37 -9.45
CA SER A 149 5.10 7.40 -8.98
C SER A 149 4.12 7.12 -10.12
N LEU A 150 2.90 6.68 -9.80
CA LEU A 150 1.78 6.77 -10.73
C LEU A 150 1.47 8.21 -11.11
N LEU A 151 1.81 9.17 -10.25
CA LEU A 151 1.74 10.61 -10.52
C LEU A 151 2.94 11.11 -11.32
N HIS A 152 3.57 10.28 -12.13
CA HIS A 152 4.60 10.72 -13.05
C HIS A 152 4.01 10.71 -14.46
N ARG A 153 4.19 11.78 -15.26
CA ARG A 153 3.58 11.87 -16.61
C ARG A 153 3.94 10.72 -17.56
N ASN A 154 5.14 10.18 -17.42
CA ASN A 154 5.59 9.03 -18.21
C ASN A 154 5.22 7.67 -17.61
N SER A 155 4.53 7.65 -16.46
CA SER A 155 4.08 6.42 -15.84
C SER A 155 2.90 5.86 -16.61
N ARG A 156 3.04 4.62 -17.08
CA ARG A 156 1.96 3.87 -17.72
C ARG A 156 1.78 2.55 -17.00
N VAL A 157 0.56 2.29 -16.59
CA VAL A 157 0.18 1.03 -15.93
C VAL A 157 -1.05 0.46 -16.59
N SER A 158 -0.97 -0.80 -16.99
CA SER A 158 -2.12 -1.51 -17.52
C SER A 158 -3.11 -1.82 -16.39
N ALA A 159 -4.34 -1.36 -16.55
CA ALA A 159 -5.42 -1.53 -15.60
C ALA A 159 -6.70 -1.93 -16.33
N MET A 160 -7.65 -2.52 -15.60
CA MET A 160 -8.92 -2.96 -16.15
C MET A 160 -10.06 -2.67 -15.18
N LEU A 161 -11.27 -2.57 -15.71
CA LEU A 161 -12.48 -2.55 -14.90
C LEU A 161 -12.69 -3.94 -14.29
N LYS A 162 -12.93 -4.01 -12.97
CA LYS A 162 -13.06 -5.28 -12.25
C LYS A 162 -14.19 -6.17 -12.76
N LYS A 163 -15.25 -5.59 -13.31
CA LYS A 163 -16.47 -6.30 -13.74
C LYS A 163 -16.33 -6.97 -15.11
N ASP A 164 -15.72 -6.29 -16.07
CA ASP A 164 -15.78 -6.68 -17.49
C ASP A 164 -14.38 -6.96 -18.07
N ASN A 165 -13.33 -6.90 -17.26
CA ASN A 165 -11.92 -7.11 -17.63
C ASN A 165 -11.41 -6.28 -18.83
N ASN A 166 -12.15 -5.23 -19.21
CA ASN A 166 -11.74 -4.31 -20.26
C ASN A 166 -10.50 -3.54 -19.82
N ALA A 167 -9.38 -3.83 -20.48
CA ALA A 167 -8.09 -3.23 -20.19
C ALA A 167 -7.96 -1.83 -20.81
N GLY A 168 -7.16 -1.01 -20.17
CA GLY A 168 -6.76 0.32 -20.61
C GLY A 168 -5.41 0.69 -19.98
N SER A 169 -4.95 1.90 -20.28
CA SER A 169 -3.71 2.44 -19.75
C SER A 169 -4.00 3.58 -18.78
N ILE A 170 -3.54 3.43 -17.54
CA ILE A 170 -3.54 4.49 -16.52
C ILE A 170 -2.38 5.43 -16.80
N GLU A 171 -2.69 6.72 -16.79
CA GLU A 171 -1.77 7.84 -16.94
C GLU A 171 -2.17 8.96 -15.96
N TRP A 172 -1.22 9.84 -15.62
CA TRP A 172 -1.50 11.06 -14.86
C TRP A 172 -1.34 12.28 -15.76
N ASP A 173 -2.31 13.20 -15.69
CA ASP A 173 -2.35 14.39 -16.56
C ASP A 173 -1.52 15.56 -16.04
N GLY A 174 -0.93 15.44 -14.84
CA GLY A 174 -0.11 16.48 -14.24
C GLY A 174 -0.89 17.57 -13.50
N SER A 175 -2.19 17.36 -13.26
CA SER A 175 -3.07 18.35 -12.63
C SER A 175 -3.35 18.02 -11.15
N ASP A 176 -4.24 17.06 -10.88
CA ASP A 176 -4.67 16.68 -9.55
C ASP A 176 -4.05 15.33 -9.13
N PRO A 177 -3.26 15.26 -8.05
CA PRO A 177 -2.74 14.02 -7.47
C PRO A 177 -3.79 12.97 -7.08
N SER A 178 -5.05 13.37 -6.95
CA SER A 178 -6.18 12.52 -6.56
C SER A 178 -6.89 11.89 -7.76
N ILE A 179 -6.57 12.34 -8.98
CA ILE A 179 -7.25 11.92 -10.21
C ILE A 179 -6.24 11.36 -11.20
N LEU A 180 -6.44 10.11 -11.59
CA LEU A 180 -5.76 9.46 -12.70
C LEU A 180 -6.67 9.45 -13.93
N THR A 181 -6.08 9.29 -15.11
CA THR A 181 -6.80 9.13 -16.36
C THR A 181 -6.59 7.71 -16.88
N LEU A 182 -7.67 6.95 -17.06
CA LEU A 182 -7.66 5.65 -17.72
C LEU A 182 -8.08 5.82 -19.18
N ARG A 183 -7.15 5.57 -20.10
CA ARG A 183 -7.38 5.66 -21.55
C ARG A 183 -7.55 4.29 -22.18
N ASN A 184 -8.05 4.29 -23.42
CA ASN A 184 -8.18 3.11 -24.29
C ASN A 184 -9.15 2.04 -23.77
N VAL A 185 -10.18 2.46 -23.02
CA VAL A 185 -11.25 1.53 -22.61
C VAL A 185 -12.28 1.46 -23.73
N SER A 186 -12.57 0.27 -24.26
CA SER A 186 -13.54 0.13 -25.36
C SER A 186 -14.92 0.70 -25.00
N LYS A 187 -15.57 1.40 -25.95
CA LYS A 187 -16.96 1.85 -25.80
C LYS A 187 -17.99 0.72 -25.72
N SER A 188 -17.61 -0.51 -26.08
CA SER A 188 -18.45 -1.69 -25.84
C SER A 188 -18.60 -2.03 -24.35
N ALA A 189 -17.71 -1.51 -23.50
CA ALA A 189 -17.77 -1.69 -22.06
C ALA A 189 -18.90 -0.84 -21.46
N LYS A 190 -19.75 -1.44 -20.62
CA LYS A 190 -20.74 -0.68 -19.85
C LYS A 190 -20.04 -0.01 -18.67
N VAL A 191 -19.63 1.24 -18.75
CA VAL A 191 -18.93 1.91 -17.63
C VAL A 191 -19.91 2.74 -16.80
N VAL A 192 -19.80 2.67 -15.47
CA VAL A 192 -20.61 3.45 -14.53
C VAL A 192 -19.71 4.17 -13.53
N LYS A 193 -20.11 5.39 -13.12
CA LYS A 193 -19.44 6.12 -12.05
C LYS A 193 -19.46 5.28 -10.75
N GLY A 194 -18.31 5.18 -10.09
CA GLY A 194 -18.11 4.36 -8.90
C GLY A 194 -17.56 2.97 -9.18
N ASP A 195 -17.46 2.55 -10.44
CA ASP A 195 -16.86 1.26 -10.78
C ASP A 195 -15.41 1.15 -10.30
N THR A 196 -15.02 -0.05 -9.87
CA THR A 196 -13.67 -0.32 -9.39
C THR A 196 -12.70 -0.62 -10.53
N VAL A 197 -11.54 0.04 -10.50
CA VAL A 197 -10.43 -0.19 -11.43
C VAL A 197 -9.30 -0.90 -10.71
N VAL A 198 -8.82 -1.98 -11.31
CA VAL A 198 -7.75 -2.83 -10.77
C VAL A 198 -6.63 -3.03 -11.80
N THR A 199 -5.44 -3.44 -11.36
CA THR A 199 -4.36 -3.82 -12.28
C THR A 199 -4.77 -4.99 -13.17
N SER A 200 -4.42 -4.92 -14.45
CA SER A 200 -4.76 -5.95 -15.42
C SER A 200 -3.92 -7.21 -15.22
N THR A 201 -4.40 -8.33 -15.75
CA THR A 201 -3.65 -9.59 -15.78
C THR A 201 -2.42 -9.53 -16.69
N TYR A 202 -2.41 -8.59 -17.63
CA TYR A 202 -1.33 -8.39 -18.61
C TYR A 202 -0.26 -7.39 -18.14
N SER A 203 -0.38 -6.87 -16.92
CA SER A 203 0.60 -5.95 -16.37
C SER A 203 1.88 -6.72 -16.03
N ALA A 204 2.98 -6.46 -16.73
CA ALA A 204 4.24 -7.17 -16.49
C ALA A 204 4.81 -6.86 -15.09
N ASN A 205 4.72 -5.60 -14.66
CA ASN A 205 5.33 -5.13 -13.41
C ASN A 205 4.47 -5.41 -12.18
N PHE A 206 3.14 -5.36 -12.31
CA PHE A 206 2.22 -5.45 -11.18
C PHE A 206 1.51 -6.80 -11.12
N PRO A 207 1.34 -7.39 -9.93
CA PRO A 207 0.35 -8.45 -9.73
C PRO A 207 -1.02 -8.01 -10.23
N SER A 208 -1.81 -8.97 -10.71
CA SER A 208 -3.18 -8.70 -11.17
C SER A 208 -4.12 -8.40 -9.99
N ASN A 209 -5.23 -7.70 -10.28
CA ASN A 209 -6.33 -7.46 -9.34
C ASN A 209 -5.95 -6.60 -8.11
N LEU A 210 -4.97 -5.72 -8.25
CA LEU A 210 -4.62 -4.72 -7.24
C LEU A 210 -5.42 -3.44 -7.45
N MET A 211 -5.91 -2.85 -6.37
CA MET A 211 -6.70 -1.62 -6.43
C MET A 211 -5.90 -0.46 -7.03
N VAL A 212 -6.49 0.21 -8.01
CA VAL A 212 -5.99 1.49 -8.56
C VAL A 212 -6.86 2.65 -8.06
N GLY A 213 -8.18 2.47 -8.13
CA GLY A 213 -9.13 3.53 -7.81
C GLY A 213 -10.55 3.23 -8.25
N THR A 214 -11.37 4.28 -8.30
CA THR A 214 -12.79 4.20 -8.71
C THR A 214 -13.11 5.22 -9.79
N VAL A 215 -14.03 4.92 -10.70
CA VAL A 215 -14.43 5.82 -11.77
C VAL A 215 -15.13 7.06 -11.17
N ALA A 216 -14.53 8.23 -11.34
CA ALA A 216 -15.06 9.52 -10.89
C ALA A 216 -15.95 10.18 -11.96
N SER A 217 -15.51 10.15 -13.21
CA SER A 217 -16.28 10.64 -14.36
C SER A 217 -15.86 9.94 -15.66
N ILE A 218 -16.75 10.01 -16.65
CA ILE A 218 -16.58 9.43 -17.97
C ILE A 218 -16.46 10.61 -18.95
N VAL A 219 -15.34 10.68 -19.66
CA VAL A 219 -15.14 11.66 -20.73
C VAL A 219 -15.32 10.92 -22.04
N GLU A 220 -16.37 11.28 -22.75
CA GLU A 220 -16.68 10.73 -24.06
C GLU A 220 -16.07 11.62 -25.15
N ASP A 221 -15.30 10.99 -26.03
CA ASP A 221 -14.86 11.62 -27.27
C ASP A 221 -15.72 11.07 -28.42
N PRO A 222 -16.58 11.88 -29.06
CA PRO A 222 -17.42 11.43 -30.18
C PRO A 222 -16.62 10.87 -31.36
N SER A 223 -15.35 11.28 -31.51
CA SER A 223 -14.48 10.87 -32.62
C SER A 223 -13.72 9.56 -32.38
N SER A 224 -13.70 9.07 -31.13
CA SER A 224 -12.96 7.87 -30.74
C SER A 224 -13.88 6.70 -30.40
N ASN A 225 -13.43 5.46 -30.64
CA ASN A 225 -14.11 4.24 -30.18
C ASN A 225 -13.77 3.87 -28.73
N PHE A 226 -13.00 4.71 -28.04
CA PHE A 226 -12.56 4.49 -26.67
C PHE A 226 -13.08 5.56 -25.71
N TYR A 227 -13.41 5.15 -24.49
CA TYR A 227 -13.65 6.03 -23.36
C TYR A 227 -12.33 6.52 -22.76
N THR A 228 -12.36 7.74 -22.25
CA THR A 228 -11.36 8.27 -21.31
C THR A 228 -12.03 8.43 -19.96
N LEU A 229 -11.59 7.69 -18.96
CA LEU A 229 -12.21 7.71 -17.62
C LEU A 229 -11.32 8.50 -16.67
N LYS A 230 -11.91 9.37 -15.86
CA LYS A 230 -11.22 9.98 -14.72
C LYS A 230 -11.42 9.07 -13.52
N ILE A 231 -10.33 8.65 -12.90
CA ILE A 231 -10.29 7.68 -11.82
C ILE A 231 -9.84 8.38 -10.54
N LYS A 232 -10.66 8.33 -9.50
CA LYS A 232 -10.24 8.74 -8.15
C LYS A 232 -9.28 7.69 -7.60
N THR A 233 -8.06 8.11 -7.27
CA THR A 233 -7.02 7.22 -6.73
C THR A 233 -7.47 6.58 -5.43
N ALA A 234 -7.21 5.28 -5.28
CA ALA A 234 -7.39 4.61 -3.99
C ALA A 234 -6.24 4.96 -3.03
N THR A 235 -5.03 5.10 -3.57
CA THR A 235 -3.85 5.49 -2.80
C THR A 235 -3.85 6.99 -2.52
N ASN A 236 -3.80 7.36 -1.24
CA ASN A 236 -3.52 8.74 -0.84
C ASN A 236 -2.02 9.03 -0.92
N PHE A 237 -1.57 9.64 -2.02
CA PHE A 237 -0.17 9.98 -2.26
C PHE A 237 0.41 10.99 -1.26
N PHE A 238 -0.39 11.77 -0.55
CA PHE A 238 0.12 12.78 0.40
C PHE A 238 0.59 12.18 1.73
N SER A 239 0.10 11.00 2.11
CA SER A 239 0.30 10.41 3.45
C SER A 239 0.98 9.03 3.44
N ILE A 240 1.59 8.64 2.32
CA ILE A 240 2.26 7.34 2.21
C ILE A 240 3.51 7.32 3.09
N GLN A 241 3.54 6.41 4.05
CA GLN A 241 4.68 6.19 4.95
C GLN A 241 5.35 4.83 4.73
N TYR A 242 4.55 3.78 4.50
CA TYR A 242 5.03 2.42 4.29
C TYR A 242 4.45 1.86 2.99
N VAL A 243 5.29 1.13 2.27
CA VAL A 243 4.94 0.47 1.01
C VAL A 243 5.52 -0.93 0.98
N TYR A 244 5.03 -1.74 0.04
CA TYR A 244 5.55 -3.05 -0.26
C TYR A 244 6.10 -3.06 -1.68
N LEU A 245 7.33 -3.50 -1.80
CA LEU A 245 7.96 -3.83 -3.07
C LEU A 245 7.60 -5.27 -3.41
N VAL A 246 7.10 -5.48 -4.63
CA VAL A 246 6.71 -6.80 -5.11
C VAL A 246 7.59 -7.19 -6.28
N GLU A 247 8.34 -8.25 -6.06
CA GLU A 247 9.11 -8.93 -7.08
C GLU A 247 8.26 -10.01 -7.73
N ASN A 248 8.15 -9.97 -9.06
CA ASN A 248 7.69 -11.09 -9.85
C ASN A 248 8.90 -11.93 -10.25
N VAL A 249 8.99 -13.15 -9.74
CA VAL A 249 10.18 -14.02 -9.90
C VAL A 249 10.44 -14.36 -11.38
N ARG A 250 9.39 -14.44 -12.20
CA ARG A 250 9.46 -14.75 -13.64
C ARG A 250 9.51 -13.52 -14.54
N PHE A 251 9.56 -12.32 -13.97
CA PHE A 251 9.52 -11.08 -14.76
C PHE A 251 10.67 -10.98 -15.76
N ALA A 252 11.89 -11.31 -15.33
CA ALA A 252 13.07 -11.22 -16.19
C ALA A 252 12.97 -12.18 -17.40
N GLU A 253 12.51 -13.41 -17.17
CA GLU A 253 12.28 -14.41 -18.21
C GLU A 253 11.19 -13.95 -19.20
N GLN A 254 10.04 -13.49 -18.68
CA GLN A 254 8.94 -13.00 -19.50
C GLN A 254 9.36 -11.84 -20.41
N VAL A 255 10.05 -10.85 -19.85
CA VAL A 255 10.54 -9.69 -20.61
C VAL A 255 11.57 -10.09 -21.67
N GLN A 256 12.42 -11.09 -21.41
CA GLN A 256 13.36 -11.60 -22.40
C GLN A 256 12.65 -12.29 -23.57
N LEU A 257 11.64 -13.11 -23.28
CA LEU A 257 10.86 -13.78 -24.32
C LEU A 257 10.05 -12.79 -25.17
N GLU A 258 9.40 -11.81 -24.54
CA GLU A 258 8.59 -10.81 -25.26
C GLU A 258 9.44 -9.86 -26.13
N ASN A 259 10.68 -9.58 -25.72
CA ASN A 259 11.60 -8.73 -26.49
C ASN A 259 12.42 -9.50 -27.54
N THR A 260 12.39 -10.83 -27.54
CA THR A 260 13.08 -11.61 -28.57
C THR A 260 12.34 -11.39 -29.90
N PRO A 261 12.99 -10.84 -30.94
CA PRO A 261 12.36 -10.66 -32.24
C PRO A 261 11.86 -12.02 -32.74
N GLN A 262 10.63 -12.08 -33.23
CA GLN A 262 10.19 -13.25 -34.00
C GLN A 262 11.04 -13.31 -35.26
N THR A 263 12.11 -14.10 -35.23
CA THR A 263 12.84 -14.49 -36.43
C THR A 263 11.87 -15.35 -37.23
N ASN A 264 11.15 -14.72 -38.15
CA ASN A 264 10.25 -15.37 -39.09
C ASN A 264 11.05 -16.48 -39.80
N GLN A 265 10.63 -17.73 -39.61
CA GLN A 265 10.99 -18.85 -40.48
C GLN A 265 10.09 -18.82 -41.72
#